data_AF-A0AAW3RP81-F1
#
_entry.id   AF-A0AAW3RP81-F1
#
_cell.length_a   1.000
_cell.length_b   1.000
_cell.length_c   1.000
_cell.angle_alpha   90.00
_cell.angle_beta   90.00
_cell.angle_gamma   90.00
#
_symmetry.space_group_name_H-M   'P 1'
#
loop_
_entity.id
_entity.type
_entity.pdbx_description
1 polymer ?
#
loop_
_entity_poly.entity_id
_entity_poly.type
_entity_poly.pdbx_seq_one_letter_code
_entity_poly.pdbx_strand_id
1 'polypeptide(L)'
;MSIVQEACAQAFHADKMNIELLGNGDAHVHWHLFPRHNGDTPNPGPVWWTPLETIYGDDVSLDIPRLSRLKRTLSVAIEATLNAREAELQALEALTRPASHRIDSN
;
A
#
# COMPACT_ATOMS: atom_id res chain seq x y z
N MET A 1 0.13 -8.47 -1.76
CA MET A 1 0.51 -7.04 -1.83
C MET A 1 -0.67 -6.08 -2.10
N SER A 2 -1.86 -6.54 -2.46
CA SER A 2 -3.02 -5.67 -2.75
C SER A 2 -3.45 -4.79 -1.56
N ILE A 3 -3.57 -5.36 -0.35
CA ILE A 3 -3.99 -4.62 0.85
C ILE A 3 -3.01 -3.48 1.18
N VAL A 4 -1.70 -3.76 1.15
CA VAL A 4 -0.67 -2.76 1.45
C VAL A 4 -0.66 -1.65 0.40
N GLN A 5 -0.82 -2.01 -0.87
CA GLN A 5 -0.95 -1.03 -1.96
C GLN A 5 -2.20 -0.15 -1.78
N GLU A 6 -3.34 -0.75 -1.47
CA GLU A 6 -4.59 -0.03 -1.24
C GLU A 6 -4.45 0.97 -0.09
N ALA A 7 -3.95 0.51 1.05
CA ALA A 7 -3.70 1.36 2.21
C ALA A 7 -2.73 2.51 1.89
N CYS A 8 -1.65 2.22 1.13
CA CYS A 8 -0.68 3.23 0.70
C CYS A 8 -1.32 4.27 -0.24
N ALA A 9 -2.14 3.82 -1.20
CA ALA A 9 -2.86 4.70 -2.10
C ALA A 9 -3.82 5.63 -1.36
N GLN A 10 -4.55 5.09 -0.36
CA GLN A 10 -5.47 5.87 0.47
C GLN A 10 -4.75 6.85 1.38
N ALA A 11 -3.68 6.41 2.07
CA ALA A 11 -2.89 7.23 2.99
C ALA A 11 -2.30 8.48 2.33
N PHE A 12 -1.86 8.34 1.08
CA PHE A 12 -1.14 9.39 0.37
C PHE A 12 -1.92 9.98 -0.80
N HIS A 13 -3.19 9.59 -0.98
CA HIS A 13 -4.06 10.06 -2.07
C HIS A 13 -3.40 9.91 -3.46
N ALA A 14 -2.82 8.74 -3.71
CA ALA A 14 -2.08 8.48 -4.93
C ALA A 14 -3.00 8.53 -6.16
N ASP A 15 -2.57 9.22 -7.21
CA ASP A 15 -3.23 9.16 -8.52
C ASP A 15 -3.03 7.77 -9.15
N LYS A 16 -1.85 7.18 -8.93
CA LYS A 16 -1.50 5.83 -9.38
C LYS A 16 -0.48 5.19 -8.45
N MET A 17 -0.61 3.89 -8.22
CA MET A 17 0.44 3.11 -7.56
C MET A 17 1.39 2.49 -8.59
N ASN A 18 2.70 2.69 -8.43
CA ASN A 18 3.71 1.78 -8.99
C ASN A 18 4.07 0.73 -7.94
N ILE A 19 4.16 -0.53 -8.36
CA ILE A 19 4.53 -1.67 -7.52
C ILE A 19 5.57 -2.48 -8.25
N GLU A 20 6.72 -2.67 -7.64
CA GLU A 20 7.89 -3.16 -8.35
C GLU A 20 8.63 -4.19 -7.50
N LEU A 21 8.87 -5.36 -8.08
CA LEU A 21 9.74 -6.41 -7.57
C LEU A 21 10.93 -6.49 -8.51
N LEU A 22 12.05 -5.88 -8.12
CA LEU A 22 13.26 -5.79 -8.93
C LEU A 22 14.35 -6.72 -8.38
N GLY A 23 15.36 -6.18 -7.71
CA GLY A 23 16.47 -6.96 -7.13
C GLY A 23 17.78 -6.90 -7.92
N ASN A 24 17.97 -5.90 -8.79
CA ASN A 24 19.22 -5.76 -9.55
C ASN A 24 20.43 -5.33 -8.69
N GLY A 25 20.20 -4.75 -7.51
CA GLY A 25 21.25 -4.25 -6.61
C GLY A 25 21.27 -4.89 -5.22
N ASP A 26 20.26 -5.68 -4.84
CA ASP A 26 20.16 -6.38 -3.57
C ASP A 26 19.46 -7.73 -3.78
N ALA A 27 20.03 -8.80 -3.21
CA ALA A 27 19.53 -10.16 -3.32
C ALA A 27 18.31 -10.44 -2.42
N HIS A 28 18.11 -9.67 -1.34
CA HIS A 28 16.97 -9.87 -0.46
C HIS A 28 15.68 -9.46 -1.18
N VAL A 29 14.70 -10.36 -1.25
CA VAL A 29 13.42 -10.07 -1.90
C VAL A 29 12.70 -8.93 -1.19
N HIS A 30 12.42 -7.86 -1.92
CA HIS A 30 11.70 -6.70 -1.44
C HIS A 30 10.81 -6.12 -2.54
N TRP A 31 9.75 -5.41 -2.12
CA TRP A 31 8.86 -4.69 -3.01
C TRP A 31 8.99 -3.19 -2.77
N HIS A 32 9.00 -2.43 -3.86
CA HIS A 32 8.81 -0.98 -3.81
C HIS A 32 7.36 -0.64 -4.13
N LEU A 33 6.79 0.25 -3.33
CA LEU A 33 5.45 0.78 -3.51
C LEU A 33 5.56 2.30 -3.57
N PHE A 34 5.28 2.87 -4.74
CA PHE A 34 5.33 4.32 -4.95
C PHE A 34 3.92 4.88 -5.16
N PRO A 35 3.39 5.68 -4.20
CA PRO A 35 2.21 6.50 -4.43
C PRO A 35 2.61 7.66 -5.36
N ARG A 36 2.18 7.59 -6.61
CA ARG A 36 2.51 8.58 -7.64
C ARG A 36 1.48 9.68 -7.70
N HIS A 37 1.94 10.85 -8.09
CA HIS A 37 1.09 12.00 -8.37
C HIS A 37 1.43 12.61 -9.73
N ASN A 38 0.44 13.23 -10.37
CA ASN A 38 0.64 13.98 -11.60
C ASN A 38 1.68 15.10 -11.37
N GLY A 39 2.80 15.03 -12.10
CA GLY A 39 3.89 16.00 -11.99
C GLY A 39 4.84 15.76 -10.82
N ASP A 40 4.82 14.59 -10.18
CA ASP A 40 5.76 14.23 -9.09
C ASP A 40 7.22 14.12 -9.52
N THR A 41 7.45 14.00 -10.83
CA THR A 41 8.75 13.86 -11.48
C THR A 41 8.80 14.75 -12.72
N PRO A 42 10.00 15.26 -13.11
CA PRO A 42 10.12 16.16 -14.26
C PRO A 42 9.64 15.54 -15.57
N ASN A 43 9.83 14.24 -15.75
CA ASN A 43 9.38 13.47 -16.91
C ASN A 43 8.57 12.26 -16.44
N PRO A 44 7.43 11.92 -17.08
CA PRO A 44 6.68 10.71 -16.77
C PRO A 44 7.54 9.46 -16.95
N GLY A 45 7.52 8.56 -15.97
CA GLY A 45 8.27 7.30 -16.02
C GLY A 45 8.41 6.62 -14.66
N PRO A 46 9.16 5.50 -14.60
CA PRO A 46 9.56 4.86 -13.35
C PRO A 46 10.35 5.84 -12.47
N VAL A 47 10.16 5.76 -11.15
CA VAL A 47 10.87 6.66 -10.22
C VAL A 47 12.38 6.52 -10.31
N TRP A 48 12.88 5.34 -10.71
CA TRP A 48 14.31 5.05 -10.87
C TRP A 48 14.99 5.79 -12.02
N TRP A 49 14.24 6.53 -12.86
CA TRP A 49 14.83 7.47 -13.82
C TRP A 49 15.18 8.83 -13.20
N THR A 50 14.81 9.06 -11.95
CA THR A 50 15.20 10.26 -11.20
C THR A 50 16.73 10.30 -11.06
N PRO A 51 17.39 11.43 -11.37
CA PRO A 51 18.83 11.56 -11.21
C PRO A 51 19.29 11.21 -9.79
N LEU A 52 20.45 10.57 -9.65
CA LEU A 52 20.97 10.14 -8.35
C LEU A 52 21.28 11.35 -7.46
N GLU A 53 21.69 12.47 -8.05
CA GLU A 53 21.94 13.73 -7.36
C GLU A 53 20.65 14.30 -6.74
N THR A 54 19.49 13.98 -7.31
CA THR A 54 18.18 14.34 -6.74
C THR A 54 17.78 13.36 -5.63
N ILE A 55 17.99 12.06 -5.80
CA ILE A 55 17.64 11.04 -4.80
C ILE A 55 18.51 11.19 -3.54
N TYR A 56 19.79 11.53 -3.71
CA TYR A 56 20.78 11.67 -2.64
C TYR A 56 21.20 13.12 -2.40
N GLY A 57 20.39 14.09 -2.84
CA GLY A 57 20.67 15.52 -2.68
C GLY A 57 20.68 15.95 -1.21
N ASP A 58 21.46 16.98 -0.89
CA ASP A 58 21.58 17.53 0.47
C ASP A 58 20.25 18.09 1.01
N ASP A 59 19.31 18.41 0.12
CA ASP A 59 17.96 18.86 0.42
C ASP A 59 17.00 17.69 0.77
N VAL A 60 17.39 16.44 0.51
CA VAL A 60 16.68 15.23 0.95
C VAL A 60 17.01 14.94 2.42
N SER A 61 16.54 15.82 3.29
CA SER A 61 16.75 15.75 4.73
C SER A 61 15.79 14.78 5.43
N LEU A 62 16.31 14.07 6.44
CA LEU A 62 15.52 13.27 7.38
C LEU A 62 14.73 14.20 8.34
N ASP A 63 13.65 14.79 7.85
CA ASP A 63 12.67 15.50 8.68
C ASP A 63 11.90 14.49 9.56
N ILE A 64 12.42 14.25 10.77
CA ILE A 64 11.88 13.26 11.72
C ILE A 64 10.42 13.55 12.08
N PRO A 65 9.99 14.80 12.38
CA PRO A 65 8.58 15.13 12.54
C PRO A 65 7.71 14.73 11.34
N ARG A 66 8.13 15.06 10.11
CA ARG A 66 7.40 14.67 8.89
C ARG A 66 7.35 13.16 8.73
N LEU A 67 8.47 12.45 8.89
CA LEU A 67 8.53 11.00 8.79
C LEU A 67 7.61 10.32 9.83
N SER A 68 7.56 10.86 11.05
CA SER A 68 6.68 10.34 12.10
C SER A 68 5.20 10.51 11.74
N ARG A 69 4.85 11.64 11.12
CA ARG A 69 3.49 11.88 10.61
C ARG A 69 3.17 10.92 9.46
N LEU A 70 4.05 10.77 8.48
CA LEU A 70 3.83 9.86 7.34
C LEU A 70 3.67 8.40 7.80
N LYS A 71 4.51 7.94 8.74
CA LYS A 71 4.38 6.60 9.35
C LYS A 71 3.01 6.43 10.01
N ARG A 72 2.59 7.40 10.83
CA ARG A 72 1.28 7.35 11.49
C ARG A 72 0.14 7.32 10.49
N THR A 73 0.17 8.17 9.46
CA THR A 73 -0.83 8.20 8.39
C THR A 73 -0.95 6.85 7.70
N LEU A 74 0.18 6.24 7.34
CA LEU A 74 0.18 4.91 6.71
C LEU A 74 -0.33 3.81 7.65
N SER A 75 0.08 3.81 8.93
CA SER A 75 -0.40 2.84 9.92
C SER A 75 -1.92 2.89 10.08
N VAL A 76 -2.49 4.09 10.20
CA VAL A 76 -3.95 4.27 10.30
C VAL A 76 -4.65 3.73 9.06
N ALA A 77 -4.13 4.02 7.87
CA ALA A 77 -4.73 3.52 6.63
C ALA A 77 -4.64 1.99 6.50
N ILE A 78 -3.53 1.37 6.94
CA ILE A 78 -3.37 -0.08 6.96
C ILE A 78 -4.42 -0.72 7.88
N GLU A 79 -4.58 -0.22 9.10
CA GLU A 79 -5.58 -0.72 10.05
C GLU A 79 -7.00 -0.57 9.48
N ALA A 80 -7.33 0.60 8.93
CA ALA A 80 -8.64 0.84 8.32
C ALA A 80 -8.91 -0.11 7.15
N THR A 81 -7.93 -0.31 6.27
CA THR A 81 -8.06 -1.20 5.12
C THR A 81 -8.22 -2.66 5.56
N LEU A 82 -7.43 -3.12 6.53
CA LEU A 82 -7.54 -4.48 7.08
C LEU A 82 -8.93 -4.73 7.66
N ASN A 83 -9.43 -3.81 8.50
CA ASN A 83 -10.75 -3.93 9.11
C ASN A 83 -11.87 -3.98 8.05
N ALA A 84 -11.77 -3.16 7.01
CA ALA A 84 -12.74 -3.16 5.92
C ALA A 84 -12.75 -4.49 5.13
N ARG A 85 -11.56 -5.01 4.79
CA ARG A 85 -11.43 -6.28 4.06
C ARG A 85 -11.86 -7.48 4.90
N GLU A 86 -11.63 -7.43 6.22
CA GLU A 86 -12.13 -8.45 7.15
C GLU A 86 -13.66 -8.43 7.23
N ALA A 87 -14.28 -7.25 7.35
CA ALA A 87 -15.74 -7.13 7.38
C ALA A 87 -16.39 -7.64 6.08
N GLU A 88 -15.79 -7.37 4.92
CA GLU A 88 -16.24 -7.91 3.64
C GLU A 88 -16.12 -9.43 3.56
N LEU A 89 -15.02 -10.00 4.06
CA LEU A 89 -14.84 -11.44 4.12
C LEU A 89 -15.91 -12.09 4.99
N GLN A 90 -16.19 -11.53 6.18
CA GLN A 90 -17.23 -12.03 7.07
C GLN A 90 -18.63 -11.97 6.42
N ALA A 91 -18.92 -10.91 5.67
CA ALA A 91 -20.18 -10.78 4.94
C ALA A 91 -20.31 -11.84 3.83
N LEU A 92 -19.23 -12.10 3.08
CA LEU A 92 -19.20 -13.15 2.06
C LEU A 92 -19.38 -14.54 2.65
N GLU A 93 -18.73 -14.83 3.79
CA GLU A 93 -18.89 -16.11 4.48
C GLU A 93 -20.33 -16.33 4.97
N ALA A 94 -20.99 -15.29 5.48
CA ALA A 94 -22.39 -15.37 5.90
C ALA A 94 -23.33 -15.72 4.74
N LEU A 95 -23.05 -15.23 3.53
CA LEU A 95 -23.83 -15.50 2.32
C LEU A 95 -23.56 -16.89 1.70
N THR A 96 -22.38 -17.44 1.94
CA THR A 96 -21.90 -18.67 1.30
C THR A 96 -21.94 -19.91 2.21
N ARG A 97 -22.25 -19.74 3.51
CA ARG A 97 -22.46 -20.88 4.40
C ARG A 97 -23.65 -21.71 3.91
N PRO A 98 -23.46 -23.03 3.67
CA PRO A 98 -24.57 -23.90 3.33
C PRO A 98 -25.57 -23.88 4.50
N ALA A 99 -26.86 -23.79 4.19
CA ALA A 99 -27.91 -23.97 5.18
C ALA A 99 -27.67 -25.33 5.86
N SER A 100 -27.35 -25.30 7.16
CA SER A 100 -27.22 -26.54 7.92
C SER A 100 -28.53 -27.30 7.75
N HIS A 101 -28.43 -28.53 7.24
CA HIS A 101 -29.58 -29.41 7.06
C HIS A 101 -30.16 -29.63 8.45
N ARG A 102 -31.23 -28.90 8.77
CA ARG A 102 -31.98 -29.04 10.00
C ARG A 102 -32.73 -30.36 9.88
N ILE A 103 -32.05 -31.46 10.22
CA ILE A 103 -32.71 -32.74 10.46
C ILE A 103 -33.39 -32.58 11.81
N ASP A 104 -34.61 -32.07 11.78
CA ASP A 104 -35.52 -32.15 12.92
C ASP A 104 -35.88 -33.64 13.07
N SER A 105 -35.13 -34.35 13.90
CA SER A 105 -35.46 -35.72 14.31
C SER A 105 -36.58 -35.67 15.34
N ASN A 106 -37.77 -36.12 14.91
CA ASN A 106 -38.91 -36.49 15.76
C ASN A 106 -38.56 -37.65 16.70
#